data_AF-A0A3M4LEY5-F1
#
_entry.id   AF-A0A3M4LEY5-F1
#
_cell.length_a   1.000
_cell.length_b   1.000
_cell.length_c   1.000
_cell.angle_alpha   90.00
_cell.angle_beta   90.00
_cell.angle_gamma   90.00
#
_symmetry.space_group_name_H-M   'P 1'
#
loop_
_entity.id
_entity.type
_entity.pdbx_description
1 polymer ?
#
loop_
_entity_poly.entity_id
_entity_poly.type
_entity_poly.pdbx_seq_one_letter_code
_entity_poly.pdbx_strand_id
1 'polypeptide(L)'
;MEEHMNLVSTLSNTAIATYSGLDSTSTATARSAQPTNPAATATSTNADQTTFSSVALQLSQTTSSASSLFPARPGMSTTALIMAPANPGLATSSRNLTFSEVATDARARMDAKYAQMKASGTPYDHSSYEGRDTNSLIGDLDRRSLYAVSSNKDGLFSKAEQQSATDAMNRQQGIAMGLYDSHAASTFTANPVRSYEAGLAFLNSVSPEEKGSVAWLQQHMNLEAGIAALRKEEKPEIPKTLFEMLAEINSEQLREEEEEQQAPGAKPASNPSSANASDTATPASTAS
;
A
#
# COMPACT_ATOMS: atom_id res chain seq x y z
N MET A 1 -40.61 -37.99 -15.89
CA MET A 1 -40.33 -36.87 -16.81
C MET A 1 -39.69 -35.79 -15.98
N GLU A 2 -38.36 -35.82 -15.89
CA GLU A 2 -37.56 -34.83 -15.16
C GLU A 2 -36.57 -34.23 -16.15
N GLU A 3 -36.81 -32.97 -16.52
CA GLU A 3 -35.91 -32.15 -17.31
C GLU A 3 -34.76 -31.67 -16.43
N HIS A 4 -33.54 -32.09 -16.74
CA HIS A 4 -32.34 -31.44 -16.22
C HIS A 4 -31.87 -30.37 -17.21
N MET A 5 -32.13 -29.11 -16.85
CA MET A 5 -31.56 -27.91 -17.48
C MET A 5 -30.02 -27.97 -17.44
N ASN A 6 -29.40 -28.02 -18.61
CA ASN A 6 -27.95 -28.00 -18.77
C ASN A 6 -27.49 -26.54 -18.91
N LEU A 7 -26.94 -25.95 -17.84
CA LEU A 7 -26.31 -24.63 -17.87
C LEU A 7 -24.91 -24.78 -18.51
N VAL A 8 -24.81 -24.47 -19.79
CA VAL A 8 -23.53 -24.34 -20.50
C VAL A 8 -22.84 -23.06 -20.02
N SER A 9 -21.85 -23.21 -19.15
CA SER A 9 -20.94 -22.13 -18.75
C SER A 9 -19.98 -21.82 -19.90
N THR A 10 -20.28 -20.79 -20.69
CA THR A 10 -19.36 -20.28 -21.71
C THR A 10 -18.30 -19.39 -21.03
N LEU A 11 -17.22 -19.99 -20.52
CA LEU A 11 -16.05 -19.24 -20.08
C LEU A 11 -15.33 -18.71 -21.32
N SER A 12 -15.29 -17.38 -21.47
CA SER A 12 -14.60 -16.70 -22.56
C SER A 12 -13.09 -16.80 -22.37
N ASN A 13 -12.40 -17.35 -23.37
CA ASN A 13 -10.97 -17.71 -23.38
C ASN A 13 -9.99 -16.53 -23.50
N THR A 14 -10.38 -15.30 -23.14
CA THR A 14 -9.61 -14.09 -23.50
C THR A 14 -8.59 -13.65 -22.44
N ALA A 15 -8.53 -14.28 -21.27
CA ALA A 15 -7.65 -13.84 -20.17
C ALA A 15 -6.30 -14.57 -20.04
N ILE A 16 -6.05 -15.63 -20.83
CA ILE A 16 -4.88 -16.51 -20.61
C ILE A 16 -3.65 -16.12 -21.48
N ALA A 17 -3.78 -15.25 -22.47
CA ALA A 17 -2.70 -14.99 -23.44
C ALA A 17 -1.56 -14.05 -22.97
N THR A 18 -1.65 -13.43 -21.79
CA THR A 18 -0.66 -12.43 -21.32
C THR A 18 0.32 -12.93 -20.25
N TYR A 19 0.20 -14.18 -19.78
CA TYR A 19 0.95 -14.67 -18.61
C TYR A 19 2.10 -15.66 -18.90
N SER A 20 2.47 -15.88 -20.17
CA SER A 20 3.51 -16.83 -20.57
C SER A 20 4.96 -16.38 -20.26
N GLY A 21 5.16 -15.35 -19.43
CA GLY A 21 6.45 -14.71 -19.22
C GLY A 21 6.94 -14.78 -17.77
N LEU A 22 6.98 -15.96 -17.17
CA LEU A 22 7.70 -16.24 -15.93
C LEU A 22 8.51 -17.53 -16.13
N ASP A 23 9.83 -17.36 -16.28
CA ASP A 23 10.90 -18.38 -16.26
C ASP A 23 10.71 -19.68 -17.06
N SER A 24 11.09 -19.63 -18.33
CA SER A 24 11.45 -20.82 -19.12
C SER A 24 12.95 -21.13 -18.97
N THR A 25 13.38 -21.46 -17.75
CA THR A 25 14.63 -22.21 -17.54
C THR A 25 14.37 -23.43 -16.69
N SER A 26 13.81 -24.46 -17.32
CA SER A 26 14.03 -25.82 -16.87
C SER A 26 14.21 -26.69 -18.10
N THR A 27 15.48 -26.88 -18.44
CA THR A 27 15.99 -27.95 -19.30
C THR A 27 15.28 -29.26 -18.97
N ALA A 28 14.72 -29.88 -20.00
CA ALA A 28 14.21 -31.23 -19.95
C ALA A 28 15.31 -32.20 -19.48
N THR A 29 15.10 -32.86 -18.34
CA THR A 29 15.65 -34.19 -18.08
C THR A 29 14.67 -34.94 -17.20
N ALA A 30 14.10 -36.00 -17.78
CA ALA A 30 13.20 -36.91 -17.13
C ALA A 30 13.85 -37.60 -15.92
N ARG A 31 13.12 -37.71 -14.80
CA ARG A 31 13.23 -38.87 -13.92
C ARG A 31 11.94 -39.11 -13.13
N SER A 32 11.38 -40.28 -13.40
CA SER A 32 10.19 -40.88 -12.81
C SER A 32 10.33 -41.17 -11.32
N ALA A 33 9.27 -40.90 -10.55
CA ALA A 33 8.96 -41.64 -9.33
C ALA A 33 7.43 -41.75 -9.17
N GLN A 34 6.95 -42.97 -9.38
CA GLN A 34 5.57 -43.44 -9.21
C GLN A 34 5.28 -43.71 -7.71
N PRO A 35 4.01 -43.67 -7.29
CA PRO A 35 3.50 -44.74 -6.45
C PRO A 35 2.25 -45.41 -7.03
N THR A 36 2.10 -46.68 -6.65
CA THR A 36 1.34 -47.78 -7.22
C THR A 36 -0.18 -47.70 -7.10
N ASN A 37 -0.87 -48.11 -8.17
CA ASN A 37 -2.32 -48.41 -8.28
C ASN A 37 -2.56 -49.92 -7.99
N PRO A 38 -3.77 -50.41 -7.66
CA PRO A 38 -4.82 -50.71 -8.67
C PRO A 38 -6.28 -50.60 -8.12
N ALA A 39 -7.41 -50.60 -8.83
CA ALA A 39 -7.83 -50.65 -10.23
C ALA A 39 -9.33 -50.24 -10.26
N ALA A 40 -9.75 -49.46 -11.26
CA ALA A 40 -11.08 -49.55 -11.87
C ALA A 40 -11.05 -48.83 -13.22
N THR A 41 -11.18 -49.62 -14.28
CA THR A 41 -11.08 -49.25 -15.68
C THR A 41 -12.34 -48.51 -16.12
N ALA A 42 -12.22 -47.25 -16.53
CA ALA A 42 -13.21 -46.60 -17.38
C ALA A 42 -12.47 -45.82 -18.47
N THR A 43 -12.53 -46.39 -19.66
CA THR A 43 -12.05 -45.83 -20.92
C THR A 43 -12.72 -44.48 -21.18
N SER A 44 -11.94 -43.41 -21.26
CA SER A 44 -12.38 -42.15 -21.87
C SER A 44 -11.26 -41.67 -22.78
N THR A 45 -11.64 -41.59 -24.05
CA THR A 45 -10.86 -41.16 -25.21
C THR A 45 -10.24 -39.77 -24.98
N ASN A 46 -8.92 -39.67 -25.19
CA ASN A 46 -8.13 -38.43 -25.39
C ASN A 46 -8.86 -37.12 -25.05
N ALA A 47 -8.94 -36.80 -23.77
CA ALA A 47 -9.02 -35.40 -23.36
C ALA A 47 -7.58 -34.89 -23.39
N ASP A 48 -7.31 -33.94 -24.28
CA ASP A 48 -6.08 -33.16 -24.30
C ASP A 48 -5.94 -32.48 -22.93
N GLN A 49 -5.24 -33.13 -21.99
CA GLN A 49 -5.08 -32.61 -20.63
C GLN A 49 -4.08 -31.47 -20.69
N THR A 50 -4.57 -30.27 -20.96
CA THR A 50 -3.79 -29.05 -20.84
C THR A 50 -3.38 -28.90 -19.38
N THR A 51 -2.14 -29.25 -19.06
CA THR A 51 -1.59 -29.06 -17.72
C THR A 51 -1.32 -27.56 -17.54
N PHE A 52 -2.07 -26.92 -16.64
CA PHE A 52 -1.80 -25.53 -16.27
C PHE A 52 -0.46 -25.43 -15.52
N SER A 53 0.27 -24.35 -15.74
CA SER A 53 1.47 -24.08 -14.94
C SER A 53 1.10 -23.92 -13.46
N SER A 54 2.02 -24.24 -12.56
CA SER A 54 1.85 -24.02 -11.12
C SER A 54 1.50 -22.56 -10.79
N VAL A 55 2.07 -21.61 -11.53
CA VAL A 55 1.77 -20.18 -11.43
C VAL A 55 0.32 -19.90 -11.80
N ALA A 56 -0.21 -20.48 -12.87
CA ALA A 56 -1.60 -20.31 -13.26
C ALA A 56 -2.58 -20.90 -12.23
N LEU A 57 -2.23 -22.05 -11.63
CA LEU A 57 -3.01 -22.65 -10.53
C LEU A 57 -3.00 -21.76 -9.29
N GLN A 58 -1.84 -21.24 -8.90
CA GLN A 58 -1.71 -20.35 -7.75
C GLN A 58 -2.44 -19.01 -7.99
N LEU A 59 -2.36 -18.47 -9.20
CA LEU A 59 -3.13 -17.29 -9.60
C LEU A 59 -4.64 -17.56 -9.49
N SER A 60 -5.11 -18.68 -10.06
CA SER A 60 -6.53 -19.05 -9.99
C SER A 60 -7.04 -19.22 -8.55
N GLN A 61 -6.22 -19.82 -7.67
CA GLN A 61 -6.57 -19.99 -6.26
C GLN A 61 -6.62 -18.66 -5.53
N THR A 62 -5.59 -17.82 -5.70
CA THR A 62 -5.53 -16.48 -5.07
C THR A 62 -6.67 -15.58 -5.53
N THR A 63 -6.99 -15.56 -6.84
CA THR A 63 -8.12 -14.79 -7.36
C THR A 63 -9.46 -15.28 -6.85
N SER A 64 -9.62 -16.60 -6.70
CA SER A 64 -10.88 -17.17 -6.19
C SER A 64 -11.09 -16.78 -4.72
N SER A 65 -10.06 -16.92 -3.88
CA SER A 65 -10.12 -16.63 -2.45
C SER A 65 -10.28 -15.13 -2.14
N ALA A 66 -9.76 -14.25 -2.99
CA ALA A 66 -9.81 -12.80 -2.80
C ALA A 66 -10.90 -12.09 -3.63
N SER A 67 -11.74 -12.83 -4.37
CA SER A 67 -12.81 -12.27 -5.21
C SER A 67 -13.83 -11.43 -4.43
N SER A 68 -14.08 -11.78 -3.15
CA SER A 68 -14.94 -11.01 -2.24
C SER A 68 -14.37 -9.63 -1.91
N LEU A 69 -13.06 -9.44 -2.02
CA LEU A 69 -12.40 -8.14 -1.84
C LEU A 69 -12.55 -7.25 -3.06
N PHE A 70 -12.97 -7.75 -4.22
CA PHE A 70 -13.22 -6.93 -5.41
C PHE A 70 -14.37 -7.54 -6.22
N PRO A 71 -15.62 -7.44 -5.71
CA PRO A 71 -16.75 -8.01 -6.40
C PRO A 71 -16.94 -7.28 -7.73
N ALA A 72 -17.18 -8.02 -8.80
CA ALA A 72 -17.43 -7.49 -10.14
C ALA A 72 -18.64 -8.16 -10.79
N ARG A 73 -19.05 -7.64 -11.94
CA ARG A 73 -20.09 -8.23 -12.78
C ARG A 73 -19.66 -9.61 -13.29
N PRO A 74 -20.60 -10.56 -13.47
CA PRO A 74 -20.30 -11.84 -14.08
C PRO A 74 -19.56 -11.70 -15.42
N GLY A 75 -18.48 -12.44 -15.60
CA GLY A 75 -17.67 -12.38 -16.82
C GLY A 75 -16.73 -11.17 -16.95
N MET A 76 -16.66 -10.29 -15.94
CA MET A 76 -15.67 -9.21 -15.87
C MET A 76 -14.59 -9.56 -14.84
N SER A 77 -13.33 -9.34 -15.22
CA SER A 77 -12.16 -9.68 -14.42
C SER A 77 -11.82 -8.58 -13.42
N THR A 78 -11.34 -8.99 -12.23
CA THR A 78 -10.73 -8.13 -11.20
C THR A 78 -9.32 -8.61 -10.85
N THR A 79 -8.71 -9.41 -11.72
CA THR A 79 -7.41 -10.04 -11.45
C THR A 79 -6.32 -9.02 -11.14
N ALA A 80 -6.27 -7.88 -11.85
CA ALA A 80 -5.25 -6.87 -11.59
C ALA A 80 -5.45 -6.20 -10.22
N LEU A 81 -6.70 -5.95 -9.82
CA LEU A 81 -7.03 -5.41 -8.49
C LEU A 81 -6.66 -6.37 -7.36
N ILE A 82 -6.92 -7.66 -7.55
CA ILE A 82 -6.62 -8.71 -6.56
C ILE A 82 -5.12 -8.92 -6.40
N MET A 83 -4.34 -8.81 -7.47
CA MET A 83 -2.89 -9.07 -7.44
C MET A 83 -2.08 -7.90 -6.89
N ALA A 84 -2.57 -6.67 -7.08
CA ALA A 84 -1.83 -5.47 -6.70
C ALA A 84 -1.44 -5.38 -5.20
N PRO A 85 -2.27 -5.79 -4.20
CA PRO A 85 -1.87 -5.82 -2.80
C PRO A 85 -0.59 -6.63 -2.53
N ALA A 86 -0.41 -7.75 -3.24
CA ALA A 86 0.76 -8.63 -3.07
C ALA A 86 1.95 -8.19 -3.94
N ASN A 87 1.69 -7.63 -5.12
CA ASN A 87 2.74 -7.17 -6.02
C ASN A 87 2.29 -5.89 -6.77
N PRO A 88 2.42 -4.70 -6.14
CA PRO A 88 1.94 -3.45 -6.72
C PRO A 88 2.79 -2.98 -7.92
N GLY A 89 3.98 -3.54 -8.10
CA GLY A 89 4.85 -3.28 -9.25
C GLY A 89 4.57 -4.18 -10.45
N LEU A 90 3.67 -5.16 -10.32
CA LEU A 90 3.35 -6.08 -11.40
C LEU A 90 2.62 -5.36 -12.54
N ALA A 91 3.33 -5.17 -13.65
CA ALA A 91 2.75 -4.64 -14.88
C ALA A 91 2.09 -5.77 -15.69
N THR A 92 0.76 -5.82 -15.69
CA THR A 92 -0.03 -6.80 -16.46
C THR A 92 -0.65 -6.15 -17.70
N SER A 93 -1.17 -4.93 -17.57
CA SER A 93 -1.77 -4.12 -18.62
C SER A 93 -0.79 -3.09 -19.20
N SER A 94 0.12 -2.57 -18.38
CA SER A 94 1.00 -1.43 -18.69
C SER A 94 2.41 -1.83 -19.14
N ARG A 95 2.67 -3.12 -19.35
CA ARG A 95 4.01 -3.65 -19.61
C ARG A 95 4.56 -3.10 -20.93
N ASN A 96 5.82 -2.64 -20.89
CA ASN A 96 6.55 -2.08 -22.04
C ASN A 96 5.92 -0.81 -22.65
N LEU A 97 5.00 -0.15 -21.93
CA LEU A 97 4.43 1.13 -22.34
C LEU A 97 5.13 2.29 -21.63
N THR A 98 5.36 3.38 -22.35
CA THR A 98 5.66 4.68 -21.74
C THR A 98 4.46 5.17 -20.93
N PHE A 99 4.66 6.09 -19.98
CA PHE A 99 3.57 6.49 -19.09
C PHE A 99 2.38 7.16 -19.83
N SER A 100 2.64 7.90 -20.92
CA SER A 100 1.56 8.47 -21.75
C SER A 100 0.80 7.40 -22.54
N GLU A 101 1.49 6.36 -23.01
CA GLU A 101 0.85 5.20 -23.63
C GLU A 101 0.01 4.41 -22.61
N VAL A 102 0.45 4.32 -21.35
CA VAL A 102 -0.34 3.71 -20.26
C VAL A 102 -1.65 4.46 -20.06
N ALA A 103 -1.65 5.78 -20.03
CA ALA A 103 -2.89 6.56 -19.90
C ALA A 103 -3.84 6.32 -21.08
N THR A 104 -3.31 6.27 -22.31
CA THR A 104 -4.10 6.02 -23.52
C THR A 104 -4.67 4.59 -23.55
N ASP A 105 -3.87 3.59 -23.17
CA ASP A 105 -4.30 2.19 -23.08
C ASP A 105 -5.36 2.01 -21.98
N ALA A 106 -5.17 2.62 -20.80
CA ALA A 106 -6.16 2.58 -19.72
C ALA A 106 -7.50 3.20 -20.15
N ARG A 107 -7.48 4.34 -20.85
CA ARG A 107 -8.68 4.97 -21.42
C ARG A 107 -9.41 4.02 -22.37
N ALA A 108 -8.69 3.42 -23.31
CA ALA A 108 -9.25 2.48 -24.28
C ALA A 108 -9.89 1.26 -23.60
N ARG A 109 -9.25 0.70 -22.57
CA ARG A 109 -9.79 -0.42 -21.77
C ARG A 109 -11.06 -0.04 -21.02
N MET A 110 -11.07 1.12 -20.36
CA MET A 110 -12.24 1.62 -19.65
C MET A 110 -13.41 1.86 -20.61
N ASP A 111 -13.15 2.42 -21.78
CA ASP A 111 -14.17 2.64 -22.81
C ASP A 111 -14.75 1.31 -23.33
N ALA A 112 -13.90 0.30 -23.52
CA ALA A 112 -14.35 -1.05 -23.87
C ALA A 112 -15.24 -1.66 -22.77
N LYS A 113 -14.92 -1.45 -21.49
CA LYS A 113 -15.76 -1.91 -20.37
C LYS A 113 -17.08 -1.17 -20.29
N TYR A 114 -17.11 0.15 -20.50
CA TYR A 114 -18.35 0.90 -20.61
C TYR A 114 -19.23 0.37 -21.75
N ALA A 115 -18.64 0.12 -22.92
CA ALA A 115 -19.35 -0.46 -24.06
C ALA A 115 -19.88 -1.87 -23.75
N GLN A 116 -19.08 -2.71 -23.09
CA GLN A 116 -19.47 -4.05 -22.68
C GLN A 116 -20.65 -4.03 -21.69
N MET A 117 -20.61 -3.16 -20.67
CA MET A 117 -21.71 -2.99 -19.71
C MET A 117 -22.97 -2.47 -20.41
N LYS A 118 -22.83 -1.48 -21.30
CA LYS A 118 -23.97 -0.97 -22.08
C LYS A 118 -24.57 -2.06 -22.97
N ALA A 119 -23.75 -2.88 -23.63
CA ALA A 119 -24.20 -3.97 -24.49
C ALA A 119 -24.88 -5.11 -23.71
N SER A 120 -24.58 -5.28 -22.42
CA SER A 120 -25.25 -6.27 -21.57
C SER A 120 -26.67 -5.87 -21.15
N GLY A 121 -27.18 -4.71 -21.60
CA GLY A 121 -28.48 -4.17 -21.21
C GLY A 121 -28.49 -3.41 -19.87
N THR A 122 -27.35 -3.37 -19.17
CA THR A 122 -27.22 -2.71 -17.86
C THR A 122 -26.02 -1.76 -17.92
N PRO A 123 -26.19 -0.49 -18.31
CA PRO A 123 -25.08 0.47 -18.35
C PRO A 123 -24.37 0.60 -16.99
N TYR A 124 -23.17 1.21 -17.00
CA TYR A 124 -22.42 1.48 -15.79
C TYR A 124 -23.22 2.32 -14.78
N ASP A 125 -23.25 1.88 -13.54
CA ASP A 125 -23.77 2.62 -12.39
C ASP A 125 -22.69 2.74 -11.31
N HIS A 126 -22.24 3.97 -11.09
CA HIS A 126 -21.29 4.31 -10.01
C HIS A 126 -21.79 3.88 -8.62
N SER A 127 -23.10 3.89 -8.40
CA SER A 127 -23.73 3.54 -7.12
C SER A 127 -24.05 2.06 -6.99
N SER A 128 -23.58 1.23 -7.94
CA SER A 128 -23.81 -0.21 -7.89
C SER A 128 -23.38 -0.80 -6.55
N TYR A 129 -24.19 -1.74 -6.04
CA TYR A 129 -23.94 -2.43 -4.78
C TYR A 129 -22.50 -2.96 -4.70
N GLU A 130 -21.82 -2.68 -3.58
CA GLU A 130 -20.41 -3.02 -3.31
C GLU A 130 -19.39 -2.47 -4.34
N GLY A 131 -19.79 -1.47 -5.13
CA GLY A 131 -18.96 -0.89 -6.18
C GLY A 131 -18.69 -1.86 -7.33
N ARG A 132 -19.58 -2.85 -7.56
CA ARG A 132 -19.39 -3.91 -8.56
C ARG A 132 -19.07 -3.38 -9.95
N ASP A 133 -19.76 -2.34 -10.39
CA ASP A 133 -19.54 -1.77 -11.72
C ASP A 133 -18.22 -1.03 -11.80
N THR A 134 -17.83 -0.33 -10.74
CA THR A 134 -16.52 0.31 -10.64
C THR A 134 -15.41 -0.72 -10.69
N ASN A 135 -15.46 -1.77 -9.85
CA ASN A 135 -14.47 -2.85 -9.90
C ASN A 135 -14.43 -3.54 -11.27
N SER A 136 -15.57 -3.66 -11.96
CA SER A 136 -15.63 -4.23 -13.31
C SER A 136 -15.00 -3.32 -14.38
N LEU A 137 -15.14 -2.00 -14.21
CA LEU A 137 -14.59 -0.98 -15.09
C LEU A 137 -13.06 -0.93 -15.02
N ILE A 138 -12.50 -0.98 -13.80
CA ILE A 138 -11.06 -0.82 -13.57
C ILE A 138 -10.34 -2.14 -13.24
N GLY A 139 -11.07 -3.26 -13.24
CA GLY A 139 -10.59 -4.57 -12.75
C GLY A 139 -9.40 -5.17 -13.49
N ASP A 140 -9.21 -4.74 -14.74
CA ASP A 140 -8.11 -5.15 -15.62
C ASP A 140 -6.96 -4.14 -15.67
N LEU A 141 -7.06 -3.02 -14.93
CA LEU A 141 -6.01 -2.01 -14.83
C LEU A 141 -5.06 -2.41 -13.70
N ASP A 142 -3.78 -2.63 -14.03
CA ASP A 142 -2.74 -2.73 -13.00
C ASP A 142 -2.53 -1.42 -12.26
N ARG A 143 -1.79 -1.45 -11.14
CA ARG A 143 -1.62 -0.27 -10.29
C ARG A 143 -0.99 0.91 -11.04
N ARG A 144 -0.07 0.66 -11.97
CA ARG A 144 0.55 1.72 -12.79
C ARG A 144 -0.48 2.37 -13.71
N SER A 145 -1.36 1.58 -14.32
CA SER A 145 -2.52 2.07 -15.07
C SER A 145 -3.50 2.85 -14.19
N LEU A 146 -3.82 2.36 -12.98
CA LEU A 146 -4.65 3.09 -12.02
C LEU A 146 -4.03 4.44 -11.62
N TYR A 147 -2.71 4.49 -11.46
CA TYR A 147 -2.01 5.74 -11.18
C TYR A 147 -2.03 6.72 -12.36
N ALA A 148 -1.96 6.23 -13.60
CA ALA A 148 -2.18 7.07 -14.77
C ALA A 148 -3.59 7.66 -14.80
N VAL A 149 -4.61 6.87 -14.44
CA VAL A 149 -6.00 7.33 -14.31
C VAL A 149 -6.15 8.35 -13.19
N SER A 150 -5.60 8.08 -12.01
CA SER A 150 -5.75 8.95 -10.83
C SER A 150 -5.01 10.27 -10.96
N SER A 151 -3.77 10.25 -11.49
CA SER A 151 -2.98 11.46 -11.69
C SER A 151 -3.45 12.29 -12.90
N ASN A 152 -4.09 11.64 -13.88
CA ASN A 152 -4.70 12.25 -15.06
C ASN A 152 -3.85 13.35 -15.71
N LYS A 153 -2.54 13.13 -15.82
CA LYS A 153 -1.61 14.13 -16.37
C LYS A 153 -1.95 14.55 -17.80
N ASP A 154 -2.56 13.64 -18.56
CA ASP A 154 -2.94 13.84 -19.96
C ASP A 154 -4.39 14.33 -20.13
N GLY A 155 -5.16 14.51 -19.04
CA GLY A 155 -6.52 15.04 -19.10
C GLY A 155 -7.57 14.10 -19.73
N LEU A 156 -7.29 12.80 -19.82
CA LEU A 156 -8.15 11.78 -20.46
C LEU A 156 -9.28 11.24 -19.57
N PHE A 157 -9.22 11.50 -18.26
CA PHE A 157 -10.11 10.89 -17.28
C PHE A 157 -10.98 11.91 -16.56
N SER A 158 -12.24 11.54 -16.34
CA SER A 158 -13.17 12.35 -15.54
C SER A 158 -12.77 12.35 -14.06
N LYS A 159 -13.31 13.29 -13.27
CA LYS A 159 -13.07 13.33 -11.81
C LYS A 159 -13.56 12.07 -11.10
N ALA A 160 -14.69 11.51 -11.54
CA ALA A 160 -15.25 10.29 -10.95
C ALA A 160 -14.35 9.07 -11.21
N GLU A 161 -13.73 8.99 -12.38
CA GLU A 161 -12.76 7.93 -12.72
C GLU A 161 -11.45 8.09 -11.94
N GLN A 162 -10.94 9.32 -11.83
CA GLN A 162 -9.79 9.63 -10.97
C GLN A 162 -10.02 9.21 -9.53
N GLN A 163 -11.20 9.53 -8.98
CA GLN A 163 -11.59 9.16 -7.62
C GLN A 163 -11.68 7.64 -7.48
N SER A 164 -12.34 6.96 -8.41
CA SER A 164 -12.46 5.49 -8.40
C SER A 164 -11.10 4.79 -8.45
N ALA A 165 -10.16 5.32 -9.26
CA ALA A 165 -8.81 4.80 -9.33
C ALA A 165 -8.02 5.07 -8.03
N THR A 166 -8.16 6.26 -7.45
CA THR A 166 -7.56 6.62 -6.16
C THR A 166 -8.06 5.70 -5.04
N ASP A 167 -9.37 5.48 -4.98
CA ASP A 167 -10.00 4.62 -3.97
C ASP A 167 -9.54 3.17 -4.12
N ALA A 168 -9.42 2.67 -5.36
CA ALA A 168 -8.87 1.35 -5.62
C ALA A 168 -7.40 1.24 -5.19
N MET A 169 -6.57 2.24 -5.48
CA MET A 169 -5.16 2.27 -5.05
C MET A 169 -5.02 2.30 -3.53
N ASN A 170 -5.86 3.06 -2.83
CA ASN A 170 -5.91 3.12 -1.37
C ASN A 170 -6.37 1.79 -0.77
N ARG A 171 -7.40 1.18 -1.35
CA ARG A 171 -7.88 -0.15 -0.95
C ARG A 171 -6.79 -1.20 -1.11
N GLN A 172 -6.04 -1.19 -2.22
CA GLN A 172 -4.92 -2.10 -2.43
C GLN A 172 -3.85 -1.96 -1.34
N GLN A 173 -3.48 -0.73 -0.99
CA GLN A 173 -2.52 -0.47 0.08
C GLN A 173 -3.06 -0.93 1.44
N GLY A 174 -4.31 -0.63 1.77
CA GLY A 174 -4.89 -1.06 3.04
C GLY A 174 -5.01 -2.59 3.12
N ILE A 175 -5.26 -3.30 2.02
CA ILE A 175 -5.19 -4.77 1.99
C ILE A 175 -3.76 -5.25 2.28
N ALA A 176 -2.74 -4.63 1.65
CA ALA A 176 -1.35 -4.96 1.91
C ALA A 176 -0.92 -4.71 3.36
N MET A 177 -1.52 -3.72 4.01
CA MET A 177 -1.34 -3.42 5.44
C MET A 177 -2.16 -4.32 6.37
N GLY A 178 -3.05 -5.17 5.83
CA GLY A 178 -3.89 -6.08 6.60
C GLY A 178 -5.18 -5.47 7.16
N LEU A 179 -5.73 -4.42 6.55
CA LEU A 179 -6.88 -3.68 7.10
C LEU A 179 -8.27 -4.24 6.72
N TYR A 180 -8.36 -5.17 5.76
CA TYR A 180 -9.63 -5.58 5.14
C TYR A 180 -10.06 -7.04 5.40
N ASP A 181 -9.20 -7.85 6.01
CA ASP A 181 -9.57 -9.17 6.53
C ASP A 181 -9.81 -9.04 8.03
N SER A 182 -10.88 -9.61 8.58
CA SER A 182 -11.19 -9.51 10.02
C SER A 182 -10.10 -10.13 10.88
N HIS A 183 -9.45 -11.19 10.39
CA HIS A 183 -8.29 -11.77 11.05
C HIS A 183 -7.07 -10.84 10.95
N ALA A 184 -6.81 -10.29 9.77
CA ALA A 184 -5.75 -9.30 9.58
C ALA A 184 -5.97 -8.02 10.40
N ALA A 185 -7.21 -7.53 10.55
CA ALA A 185 -7.54 -6.36 11.35
C ALA A 185 -7.30 -6.61 12.86
N SER A 186 -7.60 -7.82 13.34
CA SER A 186 -7.22 -8.23 14.70
C SER A 186 -5.70 -8.30 14.87
N THR A 187 -4.98 -8.75 13.84
CA THR A 187 -3.51 -8.81 13.81
C THR A 187 -2.89 -7.41 13.75
N PHE A 188 -3.48 -6.48 12.99
CA PHE A 188 -3.09 -5.07 12.93
C PHE A 188 -3.14 -4.45 14.33
N THR A 189 -4.23 -4.70 15.06
CA THR A 189 -4.40 -4.18 16.42
C THR A 189 -3.34 -4.77 17.36
N ALA A 190 -2.98 -6.04 17.17
CA ALA A 190 -1.96 -6.72 17.98
C ALA A 190 -0.51 -6.31 17.62
N ASN A 191 -0.23 -5.97 16.36
CA ASN A 191 1.08 -5.54 15.90
C ASN A 191 0.99 -4.47 14.79
N PRO A 192 0.73 -3.20 15.18
CA PRO A 192 0.57 -2.12 14.22
C PRO A 192 1.88 -1.81 13.47
N VAL A 193 3.05 -2.02 14.10
CA VAL A 193 4.36 -1.80 13.46
C VAL A 193 4.49 -2.65 12.19
N ARG A 194 4.17 -3.95 12.25
CA ARG A 194 4.25 -4.86 11.09
C ARG A 194 3.36 -4.43 9.94
N SER A 195 2.17 -3.90 10.24
CA SER A 195 1.27 -3.41 9.21
C SER A 195 1.79 -2.14 8.53
N TYR A 196 2.42 -1.23 9.28
CA TYR A 196 3.07 -0.06 8.69
C TYR A 196 4.30 -0.45 7.87
N GLU A 197 5.10 -1.42 8.35
CA GLU A 197 6.22 -2.00 7.58
C GLU A 197 5.74 -2.64 6.27
N ALA A 198 4.62 -3.37 6.30
CA ALA A 198 4.01 -3.93 5.09
C ALA A 198 3.54 -2.83 4.13
N GLY A 199 2.93 -1.76 4.64
CA GLY A 199 2.58 -0.57 3.85
C GLY A 199 3.81 0.11 3.22
N LEU A 200 4.92 0.18 3.95
CA LEU A 200 6.17 0.75 3.44
C LEU A 200 6.78 -0.13 2.35
N ALA A 201 6.83 -1.46 2.55
CA ALA A 201 7.28 -2.42 1.55
C ALA A 201 6.43 -2.36 0.28
N PHE A 202 5.10 -2.19 0.44
CA PHE A 202 4.15 -2.00 -0.63
C PHE A 202 4.46 -0.73 -1.45
N LEU A 203 4.60 0.44 -0.80
CA LEU A 203 4.95 1.69 -1.47
C LEU A 203 6.34 1.65 -2.12
N ASN A 204 7.27 0.88 -1.57
CA ASN A 204 8.59 0.67 -2.18
C ASN A 204 8.55 -0.21 -3.43
N SER A 205 7.44 -0.89 -3.70
CA SER A 205 7.28 -1.78 -4.85
C SER A 205 6.40 -1.18 -5.96
N VAL A 206 5.84 0.01 -5.78
CA VAL A 206 5.01 0.68 -6.80
C VAL A 206 5.84 1.18 -8.00
N SER A 207 5.13 1.62 -9.05
CA SER A 207 5.73 2.13 -10.28
C SER A 207 6.65 3.35 -10.07
N PRO A 208 7.66 3.57 -10.94
CA PRO A 208 8.51 4.76 -10.88
C PRO A 208 7.73 6.08 -10.96
N GLU A 209 6.64 6.11 -11.73
CA GLU A 209 5.83 7.33 -11.91
C GLU A 209 5.05 7.69 -10.65
N GLU A 210 4.60 6.69 -9.89
CA GLU A 210 3.97 6.89 -8.57
C GLU A 210 5.01 7.33 -7.54
N LYS A 211 6.19 6.70 -7.51
CA LYS A 211 7.32 7.10 -6.63
C LYS A 211 7.80 8.53 -6.85
N GLY A 212 7.71 9.03 -8.09
CA GLY A 212 8.06 10.40 -8.42
C GLY A 212 7.07 11.46 -7.93
N SER A 213 6.01 11.09 -7.22
CA SER A 213 4.95 12.01 -6.79
C SER A 213 5.12 12.51 -5.36
N VAL A 214 4.62 13.73 -5.10
CA VAL A 214 4.55 14.30 -3.74
C VAL A 214 3.63 13.46 -2.85
N ALA A 215 2.55 12.92 -3.39
CA ALA A 215 1.62 12.08 -2.64
C ALA A 215 2.29 10.80 -2.13
N TRP A 216 3.06 10.11 -2.98
CA TRP A 216 3.86 8.96 -2.57
C TRP A 216 4.86 9.32 -1.47
N LEU A 217 5.58 10.43 -1.63
CA LEU A 217 6.55 10.89 -0.63
C LEU A 217 5.89 11.15 0.73
N GLN A 218 4.74 11.83 0.74
CA GLN A 218 3.96 12.08 1.96
C GLN A 218 3.51 10.77 2.61
N GLN A 219 2.96 9.84 1.84
CA GLN A 219 2.53 8.54 2.35
C GLN A 219 3.72 7.74 2.91
N HIS A 220 4.85 7.72 2.21
CA HIS A 220 6.07 7.05 2.64
C HIS A 220 6.58 7.61 3.97
N MET A 221 6.73 8.95 4.07
CA MET A 221 7.19 9.60 5.30
C MET A 221 6.23 9.37 6.48
N ASN A 222 4.92 9.39 6.24
CA ASN A 222 3.92 9.13 7.28
C ASN A 222 4.03 7.70 7.82
N LEU A 223 4.30 6.72 6.95
CA LEU A 223 4.52 5.34 7.37
C LEU A 223 5.82 5.19 8.16
N GLU A 224 6.92 5.81 7.71
CA GLU A 224 8.19 5.82 8.46
C GLU A 224 8.06 6.47 9.83
N ALA A 225 7.35 7.61 9.91
CA ALA A 225 7.07 8.29 11.16
C ALA A 225 6.21 7.43 12.09
N GLY A 226 5.19 6.75 11.56
CA GLY A 226 4.36 5.81 12.32
C GLY A 226 5.16 4.63 12.89
N ILE A 227 6.04 4.02 12.08
CA ILE A 227 6.96 2.96 12.55
C ILE A 227 7.86 3.48 13.67
N ALA A 228 8.45 4.66 13.50
CA ALA A 228 9.33 5.25 14.50
C ALA A 228 8.60 5.58 15.80
N ALA A 229 7.36 6.06 15.74
CA ALA A 229 6.54 6.33 16.92
C ALA A 229 6.20 5.05 17.69
N LEU A 230 5.66 4.04 17.00
CA LEU A 230 5.25 2.78 17.61
C LEU A 230 6.43 2.00 18.23
N ARG A 231 7.61 2.03 17.60
CA ARG A 231 8.83 1.43 18.18
C ARG A 231 9.35 2.17 19.41
N LYS A 232 9.11 3.48 19.51
CA LYS A 232 9.44 4.24 20.73
C LYS A 232 8.49 3.89 21.87
N GLU A 233 7.21 3.69 21.59
CA GLU A 233 6.21 3.22 22.56
C GLU A 233 6.48 1.78 23.03
N GLU A 234 7.03 0.93 22.14
CA GLU A 234 7.43 -0.45 22.49
C GLU A 234 8.67 -0.50 23.40
N LYS A 235 9.52 0.53 23.38
CA LYS A 235 10.57 0.67 24.39
C LYS A 235 9.83 0.87 25.72
N PRO A 236 9.96 -0.04 26.71
CA PRO A 236 9.29 0.18 27.98
C PRO A 236 9.78 1.52 28.50
N GLU A 237 8.85 2.45 28.77
CA GLU A 237 9.10 3.45 29.79
C GLU A 237 9.37 2.64 31.04
N ILE A 238 10.66 2.43 31.34
CA ILE A 238 11.07 1.86 32.61
C ILE A 238 10.45 2.82 33.62
N PRO A 239 9.46 2.39 34.43
CA PRO A 239 8.91 3.28 35.43
C PRO A 239 10.10 3.76 36.24
N LYS A 240 10.30 5.09 36.30
CA LYS A 240 11.41 5.70 37.03
C LYS A 240 11.50 4.95 38.35
N THR A 241 12.64 4.32 38.59
CA THR A 241 12.79 3.54 39.82
C THR A 241 12.62 4.48 41.01
N LEU A 242 12.22 3.98 42.17
CA LEU A 242 12.13 4.82 43.38
C LEU A 242 13.45 5.59 43.63
N PHE A 243 14.59 5.01 43.25
CA PHE A 243 15.88 5.68 43.30
C PHE A 243 16.03 6.84 42.32
N GLU A 244 15.54 6.72 41.09
CA GLU A 244 15.54 7.83 40.12
C GLU A 244 14.55 8.92 40.52
N MET A 245 13.38 8.56 41.08
CA MET A 245 12.44 9.53 41.64
C MET A 245 13.02 10.26 42.86
N LEU A 246 13.69 9.55 43.78
CA LEU A 246 14.34 10.16 44.95
C LEU A 246 15.57 11.00 44.56
N ALA A 247 16.34 10.57 43.55
CA ALA A 247 17.45 11.36 43.03
C ALA A 247 16.94 12.67 42.41
N GLU A 248 15.82 12.63 41.69
CA GLU A 248 15.20 13.81 41.09
C GLU A 248 14.61 14.76 42.15
N ILE A 249 13.90 14.22 43.15
CA ILE A 249 13.38 15.01 44.29
C ILE A 249 14.52 15.69 45.07
N ASN A 250 15.61 14.98 45.34
CA ASN A 250 16.77 15.55 46.03
C ASN A 250 17.50 16.58 45.16
N SER A 251 17.55 16.39 43.83
CA SER A 251 18.11 17.39 42.91
C SER A 251 17.23 18.62 42.73
N GLU A 252 15.90 18.49 42.83
CA GLU A 252 14.99 19.65 42.83
C GLU A 252 15.02 20.39 44.17
N GLN A 253 15.12 19.71 45.31
CA GLN A 253 15.31 20.36 46.62
C GLN A 253 16.63 21.15 46.70
N LEU A 254 17.72 20.63 46.14
CA LEU A 254 18.99 21.37 46.06
C LEU A 254 18.91 22.60 45.14
N ARG A 255 18.04 22.55 44.12
CA ARG A 255 17.85 23.63 43.17
C ARG A 255 16.93 24.74 43.71
N GLU A 256 15.96 24.38 44.56
CA GLU A 256 15.13 25.33 45.32
C GLU A 256 15.95 26.01 46.44
N GLU A 257 16.87 25.29 47.11
CA GLU A 257 17.77 25.88 48.12
C GLU A 257 18.83 26.84 47.54
N GLU A 258 19.24 26.65 46.27
CA GLU A 258 20.14 27.58 45.56
C GLU A 258 19.42 28.83 45.03
N GLU A 259 18.14 28.75 44.63
CA GLU A 259 17.35 29.91 44.19
C GLU A 259 16.84 30.76 45.37
N GLU A 260 16.61 30.20 46.56
CA GLU A 260 16.17 30.97 47.74
C GLU A 260 17.31 31.80 48.41
N GLN A 261 18.57 31.53 48.06
CA GLN A 261 19.72 32.34 48.51
C GLN A 261 20.06 33.52 47.59
N GLN A 262 19.32 33.73 46.48
CA GLN A 262 19.58 34.83 45.55
C GLN A 262 18.40 35.83 45.40
N ALA A 263 18.23 36.65 46.47
CA ALA A 263 17.80 38.07 46.50
C ALA A 263 16.26 38.40 46.53
N PRO A 264 15.77 39.53 47.14
CA PRO A 264 16.33 40.90 46.99
C PRO A 264 16.19 41.96 48.14
N GLY A 265 17.20 42.86 48.22
CA GLY A 265 16.97 44.32 48.20
C GLY A 265 17.10 45.17 49.49
N ALA A 266 18.13 46.03 49.58
CA ALA A 266 18.03 47.52 49.66
C ALA A 266 19.34 48.22 50.14
N LYS A 267 19.76 49.26 49.39
CA LYS A 267 20.87 50.25 49.56
C LYS A 267 20.68 51.21 50.79
N PRO A 268 21.55 52.19 51.16
CA PRO A 268 22.75 52.78 50.50
C PRO A 268 24.00 53.17 51.38
N ALA A 269 25.08 53.58 50.69
CA ALA A 269 26.09 54.62 51.02
C ALA A 269 27.09 54.47 52.20
N SER A 270 28.39 54.41 51.87
CA SER A 270 29.34 55.53 52.02
C SER A 270 30.78 55.10 51.66
N ASN A 271 31.49 55.97 50.94
CA ASN A 271 32.92 55.89 50.62
C ASN A 271 33.71 56.63 51.72
N PRO A 272 35.01 56.35 51.98
CA PRO A 272 36.03 57.03 51.16
C PRO A 272 37.37 56.29 50.93
N SER A 273 37.96 56.64 49.78
CA SER A 273 39.39 56.96 49.54
C SER A 273 40.47 55.89 49.71
N SER A 274 41.13 55.51 48.60
CA SER A 274 42.51 55.93 48.27
C SER A 274 43.10 55.17 47.07
N ALA A 275 43.46 55.93 46.03
CA ALA A 275 44.62 55.77 45.11
C ALA A 275 44.70 54.49 44.24
N ASN A 276 45.13 54.47 42.97
CA ASN A 276 45.78 55.45 42.10
C ASN A 276 45.69 54.90 40.65
N ALA A 277 45.69 55.80 39.65
CA ALA A 277 46.35 55.71 38.33
C ALA A 277 46.31 54.40 37.51
N SER A 278 46.05 54.35 36.20
CA SER A 278 45.95 55.34 35.13
C SER A 278 45.55 54.65 33.82
N ASP A 279 44.98 55.43 32.90
CA ASP A 279 45.13 55.34 31.42
C ASP A 279 44.66 54.07 30.67
N THR A 280 43.93 54.11 29.54
CA THR A 280 43.51 55.20 28.65
C THR A 280 42.55 54.64 27.58
N ALA A 281 41.61 55.50 27.16
CA ALA A 281 41.10 55.67 25.80
C ALA A 281 40.24 54.59 25.10
N THR A 282 38.93 54.88 25.08
CA THR A 282 37.91 54.65 24.05
C THR A 282 38.15 55.59 22.82
N PRO A 283 37.27 55.74 21.79
CA PRO A 283 36.09 54.98 21.35
C PRO A 283 35.85 54.87 19.81
N ALA A 284 34.70 54.26 19.48
CA ALA A 284 33.72 54.70 18.48
C ALA A 284 33.79 54.18 17.03
N SER A 285 32.66 53.61 16.59
CA SER A 285 31.79 54.13 15.50
C SER A 285 30.97 52.97 14.92
N THR A 286 29.68 52.83 15.24
CA THR A 286 28.55 53.21 14.37
C THR A 286 28.78 52.98 12.87
N ALA A 287 27.97 52.11 12.26
CA ALA A 287 26.87 52.46 11.37
C ALA A 287 26.63 51.38 10.30
N SER A 288 25.33 51.13 10.07
CA SER A 288 24.66 50.70 8.82
C SER A 288 25.01 49.37 8.17
#